data_AF-A0A2S3U7S7-F1
#
_entry.id   AF-A0A2S3U7S7-F1
#
_cell.length_a   1.000
_cell.length_b   1.000
_cell.length_c   1.000
_cell.angle_alpha   90.00
_cell.angle_beta   90.00
_cell.angle_gamma   90.00
#
_symmetry.space_group_name_H-M   'P 1'
#
loop_
_entity.id
_entity.type
_entity.pdbx_description
1 polymer ?
#
loop_
_entity_poly.entity_id
_entity_poly.type
_entity_poly.pdbx_seq_one_letter_code
_entity_poly.pdbx_strand_id
1 'polypeptide(L)'
;MTAQLATNELSAVNDEPFRKVLISNFEILQQYLNSFNELADEINSDQSQQSADLDKKFTDMQQQMNDKINRITMGTDEDTIRLVVTAILQEQGVIK
;
A
#
# COMPACT_ATOMS: atom_id res chain seq x y z
N MET A 1 -17.88 17.04 15.02
CA MET A 1 -17.64 18.15 15.98
C MET A 1 -16.24 17.97 16.53
N THR A 2 -15.41 19.02 16.56
CA THR A 2 -14.13 18.99 17.27
C THR A 2 -14.41 19.17 18.76
N ALA A 3 -14.22 18.10 19.55
CA ALA A 3 -14.37 18.17 20.99
C ALA A 3 -13.20 18.99 21.57
N GLN A 4 -13.50 20.00 22.39
CA GLN A 4 -12.51 20.90 22.94
C GLN A 4 -12.33 20.65 24.43
N LEU A 5 -11.07 20.55 24.87
CA LEU A 5 -10.74 20.38 26.29
C LEU A 5 -10.98 21.68 27.05
N ALA A 6 -11.65 21.57 28.20
CA ALA A 6 -11.77 22.66 29.14
C ALA A 6 -10.41 22.91 29.82
N THR A 7 -9.84 24.09 29.61
CA THR A 7 -8.49 24.45 30.10
C THR A 7 -8.54 25.66 31.03
N ASN A 8 -9.15 26.75 30.58
CA ASN A 8 -9.24 28.00 31.35
C ASN A 8 -10.45 28.07 32.30
N GLU A 9 -11.39 27.13 32.20
CA GLU A 9 -12.62 27.08 33.00
C GLU A 9 -12.48 26.19 34.24
N LEU A 10 -11.25 25.79 34.58
CA LEU A 10 -10.97 24.97 35.74
C LEU A 10 -11.18 25.79 37.02
N SER A 11 -12.14 25.35 37.84
CA SER A 11 -12.36 25.90 39.18
C SER A 11 -11.08 25.76 40.02
N ALA A 12 -10.78 26.79 40.82
CA ALA A 12 -9.71 26.73 41.82
C ALA A 12 -10.10 25.89 43.05
N VAL A 13 -11.38 25.51 43.16
CA VAL A 13 -11.91 24.71 44.26
C VAL A 13 -12.05 23.26 43.80
N ASN A 14 -11.55 22.32 44.62
CA ASN A 14 -11.69 20.88 44.36
C ASN A 14 -13.09 20.38 44.75
N ASP A 15 -14.10 20.81 43.98
CA ASP A 15 -15.50 20.48 44.17
C ASP A 15 -16.01 19.47 43.13
N GLU A 16 -17.29 19.08 43.24
CA GLU A 16 -17.91 18.15 42.30
C GLU A 16 -17.94 18.71 40.86
N PRO A 17 -18.32 19.98 40.61
CA PRO A 17 -18.23 20.58 39.28
C PRO A 17 -16.83 20.48 38.66
N PHE A 18 -15.78 20.82 39.42
CA PHE A 18 -14.40 20.69 38.97
C PHE A 18 -14.06 19.26 38.54
N ARG A 19 -14.43 18.26 39.35
CA ARG A 19 -14.19 16.85 39.02
C ARG A 19 -14.94 16.41 37.76
N LYS A 20 -16.16 16.88 37.52
CA LYS A 20 -16.93 16.58 36.30
C LYS A 20 -16.25 17.12 35.04
N VAL A 21 -15.69 18.34 35.12
CA VAL A 21 -14.92 18.93 34.00
C VAL A 21 -13.70 18.08 33.67
N LEU A 22 -12.95 17.64 34.69
CA LEU A 22 -11.80 16.76 34.48
C LEU A 22 -12.19 15.41 33.86
N ILE A 23 -13.25 14.78 34.35
CA ILE A 23 -13.76 13.52 33.80
C ILE A 23 -14.12 13.70 32.33
N SER A 24 -14.85 14.76 31.98
CA SER A 24 -15.21 15.03 30.59
C SER A 24 -13.99 15.22 29.69
N ASN A 25 -12.96 15.94 30.16
CA ASN A 25 -11.69 16.05 29.42
C ASN A 25 -11.01 14.69 29.22
N PHE A 26 -11.01 13.82 30.24
CA PHE A 26 -10.43 12.48 30.12
C PHE A 26 -11.21 11.59 29.15
N GLU A 27 -12.54 11.68 29.13
CA GLU A 27 -13.37 10.95 28.16
C GLU A 27 -13.07 11.40 26.72
N ILE A 28 -12.95 12.72 26.50
CA ILE A 28 -12.55 13.26 25.20
C ILE A 28 -11.16 12.74 24.79
N LEU A 29 -10.18 12.81 25.69
CA LEU A 29 -8.82 12.32 25.43
C LEU A 29 -8.81 10.82 25.13
N GLN A 30 -9.58 10.02 25.86
CA GLN A 30 -9.71 8.59 25.62
C GLN A 30 -10.29 8.29 24.23
N GLN A 31 -11.32 9.03 23.81
CA GLN A 31 -11.87 8.90 22.45
C GLN A 31 -10.81 9.20 21.38
N TYR A 32 -10.05 10.29 21.54
CA TYR A 32 -8.97 10.64 20.61
C TYR A 32 -7.86 9.58 20.57
N LEU A 33 -7.45 9.03 21.73
CA LEU A 33 -6.44 7.97 21.79
C LEU A 33 -6.93 6.67 21.13
N ASN A 34 -8.19 6.30 21.31
CA ASN A 34 -8.77 5.13 20.67
C ASN A 34 -8.83 5.31 19.15
N SER A 35 -9.32 6.45 18.66
CA SER A 35 -9.32 6.75 17.21
C SER A 35 -7.92 6.80 16.62
N PHE A 36 -6.92 7.24 17.38
CA PHE A 36 -5.53 7.21 16.92
C PHE A 36 -5.01 5.77 16.77
N ASN A 37 -5.32 4.88 17.72
CA ASN A 37 -4.96 3.47 17.62
C ASN A 37 -5.67 2.80 16.43
N GLU A 38 -6.95 3.06 16.22
CA GLU A 38 -7.71 2.56 15.07
C GLU A 38 -7.08 3.01 13.75
N LEU A 39 -6.72 4.29 13.63
CA LEU A 39 -6.04 4.81 12.45
C LEU A 39 -4.66 4.19 12.25
N ALA A 40 -3.90 3.97 13.32
CA ALA A 40 -2.60 3.31 13.24
C ALA A 40 -2.74 1.85 12.78
N ASP A 41 -3.75 1.13 13.27
CA ASP A 41 -4.06 -0.24 12.83
C ASP A 41 -4.50 -0.28 11.36
N GLU A 42 -5.33 0.67 10.92
CA GLU A 42 -5.76 0.81 9.52
C GLU A 42 -4.55 1.03 8.60
N ILE A 43 -3.69 2.00 8.91
CA ILE A 43 -2.47 2.31 8.13
C ILE A 43 -1.54 1.09 8.07
N ASN A 44 -1.32 0.40 9.19
CA ASN A 44 -0.48 -0.79 9.21
C ASN A 44 -1.08 -1.93 8.36
N SER A 45 -2.40 -2.08 8.39
CA SER A 45 -3.09 -3.09 7.59
C SER A 45 -3.00 -2.79 6.08
N ASP A 46 -3.23 -1.56 5.66
CA ASP A 46 -3.12 -1.11 4.27
C ASP A 46 -1.68 -1.25 3.75
N GLN A 47 -0.68 -0.88 4.56
CA GLN A 47 0.72 -1.02 4.18
C GLN A 47 1.11 -2.50 4.01
N SER A 48 0.62 -3.39 4.88
CA SER A 48 0.87 -4.83 4.77
C SER A 48 0.24 -5.43 3.50
N GLN A 49 -0.96 -4.98 3.13
CA GLN A 49 -1.66 -5.41 1.92
C GLN A 49 -0.95 -4.89 0.66
N GLN A 50 -0.56 -3.62 0.63
CA GLN A 50 0.19 -3.06 -0.51
C GLN A 50 1.54 -3.76 -0.71
N SER A 51 2.24 -4.10 0.37
CA SER A 51 3.49 -4.87 0.29
C SER A 51 3.25 -6.26 -0.30
N ALA A 52 2.22 -6.98 0.15
CA ALA A 52 1.90 -8.31 -0.36
C ALA A 52 1.51 -8.29 -1.85
N ASP A 53 0.77 -7.27 -2.30
CA ASP A 53 0.43 -7.09 -3.72
C ASP A 53 1.65 -6.79 -4.58
N LEU A 54 2.61 -5.99 -4.08
CA LEU A 54 3.88 -5.73 -4.75
C LEU A 54 4.72 -7.00 -4.86
N ASP A 55 4.86 -7.78 -3.78
CA ASP A 55 5.60 -9.04 -3.77
C ASP A 55 5.01 -10.05 -4.77
N LYS A 56 3.68 -10.11 -4.85
CA LYS A 56 2.99 -10.93 -5.85
C LYS A 56 3.30 -10.45 -7.27
N LYS A 57 3.22 -9.15 -7.55
CA LYS A 57 3.58 -8.60 -8.86
C LYS A 57 5.03 -8.89 -9.25
N PHE A 58 5.97 -8.77 -8.31
CA PHE A 58 7.37 -9.09 -8.57
C PHE A 58 7.58 -10.58 -8.85
N THR A 59 6.89 -11.45 -8.10
CA THR A 59 6.93 -12.91 -8.33
C THR A 59 6.36 -13.28 -9.70
N ASP A 60 5.19 -12.73 -10.05
CA ASP A 60 4.56 -12.94 -11.35
C ASP A 60 5.45 -12.44 -12.50
N MET A 61 6.07 -11.27 -12.35
CA MET A 61 7.02 -10.72 -13.32
C MET A 61 8.26 -11.61 -13.47
N GLN A 62 8.82 -12.10 -12.36
CA GLN A 62 9.97 -13.00 -12.37
C GLN A 62 9.63 -14.30 -13.10
N GLN A 63 8.45 -14.86 -12.87
CA GLN A 63 8.00 -16.08 -13.54
C GLN A 63 7.80 -15.85 -15.06
N GLN A 64 7.16 -14.76 -15.45
CA GLN A 64 7.02 -14.40 -16.87
C GLN A 64 8.37 -14.20 -17.57
N MET A 65 9.34 -13.58 -16.89
CA MET A 65 10.70 -13.43 -17.42
C MET A 65 11.39 -14.77 -17.60
N ASN A 66 11.30 -15.67 -16.62
CA ASN A 66 11.86 -17.01 -16.72
C ASN A 66 11.23 -17.82 -17.85
N ASP A 67 9.91 -17.75 -18.02
CA ASP A 67 9.21 -18.44 -19.11
C ASP A 67 9.63 -17.91 -20.49
N LYS A 68 9.79 -16.58 -20.62
CA LYS A 68 10.34 -15.96 -21.83
C LYS A 68 11.77 -16.41 -22.10
N ILE A 69 12.65 -16.40 -21.09
CA ILE A 69 14.04 -16.86 -21.21
C ILE A 69 14.08 -18.33 -21.64
N ASN A 70 13.22 -19.17 -21.06
CA ASN A 70 13.12 -20.59 -21.43
C ASN A 70 12.66 -20.76 -22.88
N ARG A 71 11.63 -20.02 -23.33
CA ARG A 71 11.19 -20.04 -24.73
C ARG A 71 12.28 -19.58 -25.70
N ILE A 72 13.00 -18.52 -25.37
CA ILE A 72 14.12 -18.05 -26.19
C ILE A 72 15.22 -19.11 -26.25
N THR A 73 15.60 -19.68 -25.10
CA THR A 73 16.64 -20.70 -24.99
C THR A 73 16.27 -21.97 -25.75
N MET A 74 15.00 -22.38 -25.69
CA MET A 74 14.50 -23.54 -26.43
C MET A 74 14.25 -23.25 -27.92
N GLY A 75 14.42 -22.01 -28.37
CA GLY A 75 14.12 -21.61 -29.74
C GLY A 75 12.64 -21.81 -30.10
N THR A 76 11.74 -21.64 -29.13
CA THR A 76 10.28 -21.73 -29.30
C THR A 76 9.58 -20.39 -29.12
N ASP A 77 10.34 -19.30 -28.95
CA ASP A 77 9.81 -17.94 -28.95
C ASP A 77 9.42 -17.48 -30.36
N GLU A 78 8.27 -17.95 -30.83
CA GLU A 78 7.81 -17.77 -32.21
C GLU A 78 7.79 -16.30 -32.65
N ASP A 79 7.41 -15.37 -31.78
CA ASP A 79 7.36 -13.93 -32.11
C ASP A 79 8.76 -13.36 -32.37
N THR A 80 9.70 -13.68 -31.48
CA THR A 80 11.10 -13.26 -31.61
C THR A 80 11.76 -13.93 -32.82
N ILE A 81 11.48 -15.22 -33.03
CA ILE A 81 11.98 -15.97 -34.19
C ILE A 81 11.43 -15.39 -35.48
N ARG A 82 10.12 -15.11 -35.54
CA ARG A 82 9.47 -14.53 -36.72
C ARG A 82 10.03 -13.15 -37.03
N LEU A 83 10.28 -12.33 -36.00
CA LEU A 83 10.93 -11.02 -36.16
C LEU A 83 12.32 -11.16 -36.80
N VAL A 84 13.18 -12.01 -36.22
CA VAL A 84 14.55 -12.22 -36.71
C VAL A 84 14.57 -12.84 -38.10
N VAL A 85 13.74 -13.86 -38.35
CA VAL A 85 13.65 -14.51 -39.67
C VAL A 85 13.13 -13.53 -40.73
N THR A 86 12.13 -12.71 -40.42
CA THR A 86 11.62 -11.70 -41.36
C THR A 86 12.70 -10.69 -41.71
N ALA A 87 13.47 -10.21 -40.73
CA ALA A 87 14.59 -9.30 -40.96
C ALA A 87 15.66 -9.92 -41.87
N ILE A 88 16.04 -11.18 -41.62
CA ILE A 88 17.00 -11.91 -42.47
C ILE A 88 16.48 -12.05 -43.90
N LEU A 89 15.19 -12.41 -44.07
CA LEU A 89 14.60 -12.59 -45.40
C LEU A 89 14.49 -11.27 -46.18
N GLN A 90 14.29 -10.14 -45.50
CA GLN A 90 14.33 -8.80 -46.10
C GLN A 90 15.76 -8.40 -46.50
N GLU A 91 16.76 -8.62 -45.64
CA GLU A 91 18.18 -8.39 -45.98
C GLU A 91 18.63 -9.22 -47.18
N GLN A 92 18.17 -10.47 -47.28
CA GLN A 92 18.50 -11.37 -48.39
C GLN A 92 17.65 -11.13 -49.64
N GLY A 93 16.70 -10.18 -49.61
CA GLY A 93 15.84 -9.84 -50.74
C GLY A 93 14.84 -10.93 -51.14
N VAL A 94 14.60 -11.91 -50.26
CA VAL A 94 13.63 -13.00 -50.48
C VAL A 94 12.20 -12.48 -50.35
N ILE A 95 12.00 -11.54 -49.43
CA ILE A 95 10.74 -10.81 -49.22
C ILE A 95 11.05 -9.29 -49.16
N LYS A 96 10.04 -8.46 -49.44
CA LYS A 96 10.15 -7.00 -49.36
C LYS A 96 9.69 -6.51 -48.00
#